data_AF-A0A4U5WKG4-F1
#
_entry.id   AF-A0A4U5WKG4-F1
#
_cell.length_a   1.000
_cell.length_b   1.000
_cell.length_c   1.000
_cell.angle_alpha   90.00
_cell.angle_beta   90.00
_cell.angle_gamma   90.00
#
_symmetry.space_group_name_H-M   'P 1'
#
loop_
_entity.id
_entity.type
_entity.pdbx_description
1 polymer ?
#
loop_
_entity_poly.entity_id
_entity_poly.type
_entity_poly.pdbx_seq_one_letter_code
_entity_poly.pdbx_strand_id
1 'polypeptide(L)'
;METTSRAVAQAPAAEGAQHVPSARRTVDGYLEAPFPWYGLDEAFTGPRWLMQVGTAADGAVEHGSVGHGDEPSVRHETAGEDRGKFAVVVTVAANPSRRSADGTGLLEATTVSSAAWLAGVGLLSYTWPGQMDHSLRDDWLDQQTETAWELADDLGGPEWSTLSLPVDGVPTPFHYRESEFGWVLAGSTQEGVHVGAYGRGMSAYGLGFAMIKDITSYA
;
A
#
# COMPACT_ATOMS: atom_id res chain seq x y z
N MET A 1 49.17 1.96 -44.42
CA MET A 1 47.89 2.65 -44.18
C MET A 1 47.65 2.62 -42.69
N GLU A 2 47.89 3.73 -42.01
CA GLU A 2 47.60 3.92 -40.58
C GLU A 2 46.71 5.16 -40.50
N THR A 3 45.49 5.00 -40.00
CA THR A 3 44.53 6.09 -39.80
C THR A 3 44.32 6.32 -38.32
N THR A 4 44.97 7.35 -37.80
CA THR A 4 44.60 8.06 -36.57
C THR A 4 43.28 8.79 -36.78
N SER A 5 42.28 8.54 -35.93
CA SER A 5 41.03 9.32 -35.88
C SER A 5 40.84 9.92 -34.49
N ARG A 6 40.67 11.24 -34.45
CA ARG A 6 40.43 12.07 -33.27
C ARG A 6 39.00 12.64 -33.35
N ALA A 7 38.30 12.54 -32.21
CA ALA A 7 37.19 13.36 -31.70
C ALA A 7 35.86 13.48 -32.48
N VAL A 8 34.76 13.13 -31.78
CA VAL A 8 33.54 13.95 -31.74
C VAL A 8 33.17 14.12 -30.26
N ALA A 9 33.26 15.35 -29.78
CA ALA A 9 32.68 15.79 -28.53
C ALA A 9 31.17 15.96 -28.74
N GLN A 10 30.36 15.36 -27.87
CA GLN A 10 28.91 15.53 -27.88
C GLN A 10 28.50 16.40 -26.69
N ALA A 11 27.79 17.48 -27.03
CA ALA A 11 27.38 18.60 -26.18
C ALA A 11 26.49 18.20 -25.00
N PRO A 12 26.46 18.98 -23.90
CA PRO A 12 25.57 18.74 -22.78
C PRO A 12 24.13 19.07 -23.18
N ALA A 13 23.24 18.10 -23.04
CA ALA A 13 21.81 18.31 -23.24
C ALA A 13 21.19 18.92 -21.98
N ALA A 14 20.80 20.19 -22.10
CA ALA A 14 19.71 20.89 -21.41
C ALA A 14 19.41 20.52 -19.95
N GLU A 15 19.97 21.31 -19.04
CA GLU A 15 19.36 21.65 -17.75
C GLU A 15 18.01 22.34 -18.01
N GLY A 16 16.91 21.79 -17.51
CA GLY A 16 15.59 22.40 -17.69
C GLY A 16 14.37 21.58 -17.25
N ALA A 17 14.53 20.33 -16.84
CA ALA A 17 13.44 19.62 -16.16
C ALA A 17 13.42 20.08 -14.70
N GLN A 18 12.53 21.02 -14.38
CA GLN A 18 12.21 21.38 -13.00
C GLN A 18 11.88 20.10 -12.24
N HIS A 19 12.78 19.73 -11.32
CA HIS A 19 12.63 18.54 -10.49
C HIS A 19 11.49 18.81 -9.52
N VAL A 20 10.27 18.46 -9.92
CA VAL A 20 9.12 18.46 -9.01
C VAL A 20 9.49 17.54 -7.82
N PRO A 21 9.41 18.02 -6.56
CA PRO A 21 9.76 17.20 -5.40
C PRO A 21 8.97 15.89 -5.42
N SER A 22 9.62 14.77 -5.08
CA SER A 22 9.01 13.43 -5.05
C SER A 22 7.69 13.40 -4.29
N ALA A 23 7.62 14.09 -3.15
CA ALA A 23 6.41 14.23 -2.35
C ALA A 23 5.23 14.86 -3.13
N ARG A 24 5.50 15.84 -4.00
CA ARG A 24 4.46 16.52 -4.79
C ARG A 24 3.93 15.62 -5.91
N ARG A 25 4.79 14.84 -6.57
CA ARG A 25 4.35 13.82 -7.55
C ARG A 25 3.51 12.73 -6.89
N THR A 26 3.81 12.41 -5.63
CA THR A 26 3.02 11.44 -4.87
C THR A 26 1.61 11.96 -4.63
N VAL A 27 1.43 13.22 -4.19
CA VAL A 27 0.10 13.82 -3.97
C VAL A 27 -0.73 13.86 -5.26
N ASP A 28 -0.14 14.23 -6.39
CA ASP A 28 -0.86 14.37 -7.66
C ASP A 28 -1.60 13.07 -8.04
N GLY A 29 -0.96 11.90 -7.85
CA GLY A 29 -1.60 10.60 -8.08
C GLY A 29 -2.80 10.31 -7.16
N TYR A 30 -2.80 10.81 -5.92
CA TYR A 30 -3.99 10.70 -5.05
C TYR A 30 -5.12 11.60 -5.53
N LEU A 31 -4.80 12.81 -6.00
CA LEU A 31 -5.80 13.77 -6.47
C LEU A 31 -6.48 13.33 -7.78
N GLU A 32 -5.82 12.50 -8.58
CA GLU A 32 -6.36 11.94 -9.83
C GLU A 32 -7.31 10.74 -9.61
N ALA A 33 -7.38 10.19 -8.40
CA ALA A 33 -8.17 9.00 -8.13
C ALA A 33 -9.69 9.26 -8.24
N PRO A 34 -10.45 8.40 -8.95
CA PRO A 34 -11.89 8.58 -9.14
C PRO A 34 -12.74 8.09 -7.96
N PHE A 35 -12.13 7.85 -6.79
CA PHE A 35 -12.76 7.28 -5.61
C PHE A 35 -12.21 7.93 -4.32
N PRO A 36 -12.96 7.88 -3.21
CA PRO A 36 -12.52 8.47 -1.94
C PRO A 36 -11.38 7.65 -1.31
N TRP A 37 -10.39 8.35 -0.75
CA TRP A 37 -9.34 7.74 0.06
C TRP A 37 -9.76 7.59 1.52
N TYR A 38 -9.32 6.51 2.16
CA TYR A 38 -9.57 6.24 3.57
C TYR A 38 -8.26 6.21 4.38
N GLY A 39 -8.34 6.67 5.63
CA GLY A 39 -7.25 6.62 6.60
C GLY A 39 -7.80 6.48 8.02
N LEU A 40 -6.91 6.50 9.03
CA LEU A 40 -7.36 6.60 10.42
C LEU A 40 -8.13 7.90 10.67
N ASP A 41 -9.19 7.80 11.46
CA ASP A 41 -10.09 8.90 11.78
C ASP A 41 -9.43 10.02 12.60
N GLU A 42 -10.23 11.01 12.99
CA GLU A 42 -9.75 12.19 13.73
C GLU A 42 -9.32 11.86 15.18
N ALA A 43 -9.62 10.66 15.71
CA ALA A 43 -9.10 10.23 17.01
C ALA A 43 -7.58 9.95 16.95
N PHE A 44 -7.05 9.61 15.77
CA PHE A 44 -5.61 9.51 15.56
C PHE A 44 -4.98 10.88 15.29
N THR A 45 -4.13 11.34 16.22
CA THR A 45 -3.46 12.65 16.17
C THR A 45 -1.97 12.58 15.86
N GLY A 46 -1.45 11.40 15.48
CA GLY A 46 -0.04 11.20 15.16
C GLY A 46 0.33 11.67 13.74
N PRO A 47 1.61 11.51 13.36
CA PRO A 47 2.08 11.83 12.01
C PRO A 47 1.38 10.99 10.95
N ARG A 48 1.23 11.57 9.75
CA ARG A 48 0.55 10.99 8.59
C ARG A 48 1.45 11.18 7.37
N TRP A 49 1.49 10.21 6.47
CA TRP A 49 2.36 10.24 5.29
C TRP A 49 1.75 9.49 4.10
N LEU A 50 2.15 9.87 2.88
CA LEU A 50 1.69 9.23 1.64
C LEU A 50 2.66 8.15 1.15
N MET A 51 2.10 7.04 0.65
CA MET A 51 2.84 6.06 -0.15
C MET A 51 2.58 6.28 -1.64
N GLN A 52 3.14 5.45 -2.50
CA GLN A 52 2.81 5.47 -3.93
C GLN A 52 1.41 4.91 -4.19
N VAL A 53 0.75 5.44 -5.22
CA VAL A 53 -0.48 4.87 -5.78
C VAL A 53 -0.14 3.80 -6.82
N GLY A 54 -1.01 2.80 -6.95
CA GLY A 54 -0.99 1.82 -8.03
C GLY A 54 -1.93 2.25 -9.15
N THR A 55 -1.43 2.22 -10.39
CA THR A 55 -2.20 2.57 -11.60
C THR A 55 -2.32 1.37 -12.53
N ALA A 56 -3.48 1.21 -13.16
CA ALA A 56 -3.68 0.31 -14.27
C ALA A 56 -2.85 0.72 -15.50
N ALA A 57 -2.78 -0.18 -16.50
CA ALA A 57 -2.07 0.06 -17.75
C ALA A 57 -2.61 1.25 -18.57
N ASP A 58 -3.88 1.62 -18.36
CA ASP A 58 -4.52 2.80 -18.96
C ASP A 58 -4.26 4.10 -18.17
N GLY A 59 -3.50 4.02 -17.07
CA GLY A 59 -3.15 5.14 -16.20
C GLY A 59 -4.17 5.43 -15.11
N ALA A 60 -5.31 4.73 -15.04
CA ALA A 60 -6.28 4.92 -13.98
C ALA A 60 -5.73 4.46 -12.63
N VAL A 61 -5.87 5.27 -11.59
CA VAL A 61 -5.53 4.87 -10.21
C VAL A 61 -6.47 3.75 -9.77
N GLU A 62 -5.92 2.65 -9.28
CA GLU A 62 -6.70 1.49 -8.80
C GLU A 62 -6.61 1.30 -7.29
N HIS A 63 -5.48 1.65 -6.69
CA HIS A 63 -5.29 1.58 -5.24
C HIS A 63 -4.19 2.53 -4.78
N GLY A 64 -4.07 2.69 -3.47
CA GLY A 64 -3.06 3.53 -2.85
C GLY A 64 -3.09 3.37 -1.34
N SER A 65 -2.05 3.85 -0.66
CA SER A 65 -1.85 3.58 0.75
C SER A 65 -1.40 4.82 1.49
N VAL A 66 -2.04 5.10 2.62
CA VAL A 66 -1.64 6.18 3.51
C VAL A 66 -1.15 5.61 4.83
N GLY A 67 -0.11 6.21 5.39
CA GLY A 67 0.49 5.75 6.63
C GLY A 67 0.21 6.67 7.81
N HIS A 68 0.26 6.08 8.99
CA HIS A 68 -0.03 6.68 10.28
C HIS A 68 1.00 6.21 11.31
N GLY A 69 1.60 7.14 12.03
CA GLY A 69 2.65 6.84 13.00
C GLY A 69 4.04 6.86 12.37
N ASP A 70 4.95 6.05 12.91
CA ASP A 70 6.34 6.01 12.45
C ASP A 70 6.41 5.48 11.00
N GLU A 71 7.12 6.19 10.12
CA GLU A 71 7.31 5.67 8.75
C GLU A 71 8.20 4.41 8.81
N PRO A 72 7.71 3.24 8.34
CA PRO A 72 8.46 2.00 8.47
C PRO A 72 9.70 2.03 7.60
N SER A 73 10.84 1.65 8.17
CA SER A 73 12.10 1.54 7.43
C SER A 73 12.80 0.22 7.72
N VAL A 74 13.34 -0.39 6.67
CA VAL A 74 14.13 -1.63 6.72
C VAL A 74 15.31 -1.54 7.70
N ARG A 75 15.83 -0.33 7.94
CA ARG A 75 16.95 -0.10 8.87
C ARG A 75 16.52 -0.19 10.33
N HIS A 76 15.26 0.11 10.65
CA HIS A 76 14.76 -0.01 12.02
C HIS A 76 14.57 -1.47 12.44
N GLU A 77 14.24 -2.37 11.50
CA GLU A 77 14.08 -3.81 11.78
C GLU A 77 15.39 -4.49 12.22
N THR A 78 16.53 -4.08 11.67
CA THR A 78 17.84 -4.69 11.98
C THR A 78 18.48 -4.16 13.27
N ALA A 79 17.96 -3.06 13.83
CA ALA A 79 18.51 -2.41 15.03
C ALA A 79 17.97 -2.99 16.35
N GLY A 80 16.96 -3.87 16.31
CA GLY A 80 16.49 -4.64 17.47
C GLY A 80 15.72 -3.86 18.56
N GLU A 81 15.86 -2.53 18.64
CA GLU A 81 15.16 -1.68 19.60
C GLU A 81 14.24 -0.68 18.86
N ASP A 82 12.96 -0.72 19.21
CA ASP A 82 11.83 0.03 18.62
C ASP A 82 11.50 -0.32 17.16
N ARG A 83 10.82 -1.46 16.99
CA ARG A 83 10.12 -1.81 15.75
C ARG A 83 8.93 -0.85 15.63
N GLY A 84 9.10 0.26 14.91
CA GLY A 84 8.25 1.46 14.92
C GLY A 84 6.74 1.21 14.98
N LYS A 85 6.01 2.17 15.56
CA LYS A 85 4.57 2.07 15.79
C LYS A 85 3.83 2.69 14.61
N PHE A 86 3.32 1.84 13.74
CA PHE A 86 2.70 2.29 12.51
C PHE A 86 1.44 1.50 12.16
N ALA A 87 0.59 2.15 11.37
CA ALA A 87 -0.54 1.54 10.66
C ALA A 87 -0.56 2.15 9.27
N VAL A 88 -0.87 1.33 8.27
CA VAL A 88 -1.05 1.74 6.89
C VAL A 88 -2.44 1.33 6.46
N VAL A 89 -3.16 2.27 5.85
CA VAL A 89 -4.49 2.06 5.30
C VAL A 89 -4.39 2.05 3.80
N VAL A 90 -4.72 0.91 3.20
CA VAL A 90 -4.80 0.68 1.77
C VAL A 90 -6.25 0.91 1.33
N THR A 91 -6.46 1.79 0.36
CA THR A 91 -7.76 1.92 -0.31
C THR A 91 -7.66 1.32 -1.70
N VAL A 92 -8.63 0.47 -2.06
CA VAL A 92 -8.74 -0.16 -3.38
C VAL A 92 -10.07 0.27 -3.99
N ALA A 93 -10.01 0.80 -5.21
CA ALA A 93 -11.18 1.14 -6.00
C ALA A 93 -12.08 -0.09 -6.13
N ALA A 94 -13.40 0.08 -6.07
CA ALA A 94 -14.32 -0.99 -6.46
C ALA A 94 -14.56 -0.95 -7.96
N ASN A 95 -13.93 -1.89 -8.65
CA ASN A 95 -14.11 -2.15 -10.06
C ASN A 95 -14.77 -3.53 -10.24
N PRO A 96 -15.95 -3.61 -10.87
CA PRO A 96 -16.45 -4.89 -11.36
C PRO A 96 -15.50 -5.42 -12.45
N SER A 97 -15.58 -6.72 -12.72
CA SER A 97 -14.77 -7.32 -13.78
C SER A 97 -15.01 -6.60 -15.12
N ARG A 98 -13.92 -6.20 -15.78
CA ARG A 98 -13.96 -5.37 -16.99
C ARG A 98 -13.01 -5.91 -18.06
N ARG A 99 -13.25 -5.59 -19.34
CA ARG A 99 -12.28 -5.94 -20.38
C ARG A 99 -11.03 -5.08 -20.24
N SER A 100 -9.87 -5.68 -20.48
CA SER A 100 -8.60 -4.97 -20.57
C SER A 100 -8.65 -3.94 -21.70
N ALA A 101 -7.97 -2.80 -21.52
CA ALA A 101 -7.96 -1.69 -22.46
C ALA A 101 -7.35 -2.05 -23.83
N ASP A 102 -6.44 -3.04 -23.85
CA ASP A 102 -5.82 -3.59 -25.06
C ASP A 102 -6.68 -4.70 -25.73
N GLY A 103 -7.82 -5.05 -25.14
CA GLY A 103 -8.74 -6.08 -25.63
C GLY A 103 -8.23 -7.51 -25.49
N THR A 104 -7.11 -7.75 -24.80
CA THR A 104 -6.47 -9.08 -24.74
C THR A 104 -7.00 -9.97 -23.61
N GLY A 105 -7.77 -9.43 -22.67
CA GLY A 105 -8.25 -10.19 -21.51
C GLY A 105 -9.37 -9.53 -20.70
N LEU A 106 -9.76 -10.18 -19.61
CA LEU A 106 -10.65 -9.66 -18.58
C LEU A 106 -9.79 -9.30 -17.37
N LEU A 107 -9.93 -8.08 -16.87
CA LEU A 107 -9.41 -7.67 -15.57
C LEU A 107 -10.40 -8.16 -14.51
N GLU A 108 -9.88 -8.86 -13.51
CA GLU A 108 -10.66 -9.38 -12.41
C GLU A 108 -11.29 -8.25 -11.59
N ALA A 109 -12.41 -8.55 -10.94
CA ALA A 109 -13.03 -7.60 -10.03
C ALA A 109 -12.10 -7.36 -8.84
N THR A 110 -11.91 -6.10 -8.47
CA THR A 110 -11.30 -5.78 -7.18
C THR A 110 -12.30 -6.13 -6.07
N THR A 111 -11.84 -6.81 -5.02
CA THR A 111 -12.68 -7.27 -3.91
C THR A 111 -12.02 -6.97 -2.57
N VAL A 112 -12.68 -7.34 -1.47
CA VAL A 112 -12.08 -7.33 -0.13
C VAL A 112 -10.82 -8.20 -0.09
N SER A 113 -10.78 -9.30 -0.86
CA SER A 113 -9.59 -10.14 -1.00
C SER A 113 -8.42 -9.37 -1.62
N SER A 114 -8.66 -8.53 -2.63
CA SER A 114 -7.62 -7.66 -3.20
C SER A 114 -7.03 -6.72 -2.15
N ALA A 115 -7.88 -6.15 -1.29
CA ALA A 115 -7.46 -5.29 -0.19
C ALA A 115 -6.69 -6.05 0.90
N ALA A 116 -7.12 -7.27 1.25
CA ALA A 116 -6.43 -8.15 2.18
C ALA A 116 -5.04 -8.55 1.69
N TRP A 117 -4.92 -8.91 0.41
CA TRP A 117 -3.66 -9.27 -0.23
C TRP A 117 -2.67 -8.10 -0.21
N LEU A 118 -3.10 -6.90 -0.66
CA LEU A 118 -2.27 -5.69 -0.65
C LEU A 118 -1.80 -5.33 0.77
N ALA A 119 -2.67 -5.47 1.76
CA ALA A 119 -2.31 -5.22 3.16
C ALA A 119 -1.32 -6.27 3.70
N GLY A 120 -1.49 -7.55 3.35
CA GLY A 120 -0.58 -8.63 3.73
C GLY A 120 0.82 -8.45 3.13
N VAL A 121 0.92 -8.22 1.82
CA VAL A 121 2.20 -7.95 1.13
C VAL A 121 2.84 -6.67 1.67
N GLY A 122 2.04 -5.64 1.94
CA GLY A 122 2.49 -4.38 2.53
C GLY A 122 3.17 -4.59 3.89
N LEU A 123 2.56 -5.36 4.79
CA LEU A 123 3.14 -5.69 6.09
C LEU A 123 4.52 -6.35 5.93
N LEU A 124 4.60 -7.37 5.07
CA LEU A 124 5.78 -8.22 4.90
C LEU A 124 6.94 -7.48 4.22
N SER A 125 6.65 -6.44 3.44
CA SER A 125 7.65 -5.57 2.82
C SER A 125 8.50 -4.80 3.85
N TYR A 126 8.02 -4.66 5.09
CA TYR A 126 8.71 -3.94 6.16
C TYR A 126 9.10 -4.82 7.34
N THR A 127 8.71 -6.09 7.37
CA THR A 127 8.86 -6.96 8.56
C THR A 127 9.52 -8.29 8.24
N TRP A 128 10.65 -8.28 7.52
CA TRP A 128 11.40 -9.52 7.26
C TRP A 128 12.41 -9.85 8.36
N PRO A 129 12.78 -11.13 8.54
CA PRO A 129 13.83 -11.53 9.47
C PRO A 129 15.16 -10.82 9.19
N GLY A 130 15.84 -10.34 10.24
CA GLY A 130 17.17 -9.75 10.10
C GLY A 130 18.21 -10.77 9.60
N GLN A 131 19.20 -10.31 8.83
CA GLN A 131 20.31 -11.10 8.26
C GLN A 131 19.98 -11.99 7.03
N MET A 132 19.07 -11.57 6.16
CA MET A 132 18.91 -12.18 4.82
C MET A 132 19.74 -11.44 3.76
N ASP A 133 20.48 -12.19 2.93
CA ASP A 133 21.04 -11.67 1.68
C ASP A 133 19.92 -11.33 0.67
N HIS A 134 20.27 -10.70 -0.46
CA HIS A 134 19.25 -10.23 -1.39
C HIS A 134 18.45 -11.38 -2.02
N SER A 135 19.10 -12.50 -2.38
CA SER A 135 18.45 -13.65 -3.02
C SER A 135 17.50 -14.35 -2.05
N LEU A 136 17.94 -14.56 -0.81
CA LEU A 136 17.12 -15.17 0.22
C LEU A 136 15.93 -14.28 0.60
N ARG A 137 16.11 -12.95 0.53
CA ARG A 137 15.02 -12.01 0.74
C ARG A 137 13.99 -12.08 -0.39
N ASP A 138 14.44 -12.09 -1.64
CA ASP A 138 13.54 -12.17 -2.79
C ASP A 138 12.73 -13.49 -2.73
N ASP A 139 13.40 -14.62 -2.51
CA ASP A 139 12.75 -15.93 -2.34
C ASP A 139 11.76 -15.96 -1.16
N TRP A 140 12.11 -15.30 -0.05
CA TRP A 140 11.23 -15.18 1.12
C TRP A 140 10.01 -14.31 0.81
N LEU A 141 10.21 -13.16 0.14
CA LEU A 141 9.14 -12.26 -0.26
C LEU A 141 8.17 -12.93 -1.26
N ASP A 142 8.69 -13.73 -2.19
CA ASP A 142 7.86 -14.49 -3.13
C ASP A 142 6.99 -15.50 -2.37
N GLN A 143 7.58 -16.31 -1.47
CA GLN A 143 6.82 -17.26 -0.64
C GLN A 143 5.76 -16.56 0.23
N GLN A 144 6.11 -15.40 0.79
CA GLN A 144 5.19 -14.59 1.59
C GLN A 144 4.07 -13.96 0.76
N THR A 145 4.35 -13.59 -0.48
CA THR A 145 3.36 -13.06 -1.43
C THR A 145 2.36 -14.15 -1.82
N GLU A 146 2.82 -15.36 -2.09
CA GLU A 146 1.96 -16.53 -2.34
C GLU A 146 1.11 -16.85 -1.10
N THR A 147 1.71 -16.84 0.10
CA THR A 147 0.97 -17.05 1.36
C THR A 147 -0.10 -15.97 1.57
N ALA A 148 0.23 -14.69 1.30
CA ALA A 148 -0.73 -13.61 1.39
C ALA A 148 -1.86 -13.76 0.38
N TRP A 149 -1.59 -14.33 -0.80
CA TRP A 149 -2.60 -14.62 -1.81
C TRP A 149 -3.54 -15.73 -1.34
N GLU A 150 -3.02 -16.86 -0.86
CA GLU A 150 -3.84 -17.97 -0.33
C GLU A 150 -4.74 -17.52 0.82
N LEU A 151 -4.20 -16.71 1.75
CA LEU A 151 -4.96 -16.15 2.86
C LEU A 151 -6.05 -15.19 2.40
N ALA A 152 -5.77 -14.38 1.37
CA ALA A 152 -6.74 -13.43 0.84
C ALA A 152 -7.87 -14.11 0.04
N ASP A 153 -7.60 -15.25 -0.60
CA ASP A 153 -8.60 -16.01 -1.35
C ASP A 153 -9.69 -16.60 -0.43
N ASP A 154 -9.33 -17.07 0.76
CA ASP A 154 -10.28 -17.63 1.75
C ASP A 154 -10.44 -16.74 3.01
N LEU A 155 -11.07 -15.57 2.84
CA LEU A 155 -11.40 -14.67 3.96
C LEU A 155 -12.41 -15.25 4.98
N GLY A 156 -13.12 -16.33 4.60
CA GLY A 156 -14.02 -17.07 5.49
C GLY A 156 -13.32 -18.19 6.26
N GLY A 157 -12.04 -18.44 5.95
CA GLY A 157 -11.24 -19.51 6.52
C GLY A 157 -10.88 -19.29 7.99
N PRO A 158 -10.32 -20.32 8.65
CA PRO A 158 -10.02 -20.32 10.08
C PRO A 158 -8.90 -19.35 10.49
N GLU A 159 -8.11 -18.88 9.53
CA GLU A 159 -7.02 -17.91 9.75
C GLU A 159 -7.53 -16.49 9.98
N TRP A 160 -8.80 -16.23 9.67
CA TRP A 160 -9.44 -14.94 9.84
C TRP A 160 -10.46 -14.97 10.97
N SER A 161 -10.56 -13.83 11.65
CA SER A 161 -11.64 -13.52 12.56
C SER A 161 -12.36 -12.25 12.09
N THR A 162 -13.48 -11.90 12.71
CA THR A 162 -14.20 -10.66 12.39
C THR A 162 -14.05 -9.64 13.50
N LEU A 163 -13.73 -8.41 13.12
CA LEU A 163 -13.62 -7.27 14.02
C LEU A 163 -14.57 -6.17 13.53
N SER A 164 -15.36 -5.58 14.42
CA SER A 164 -16.24 -4.46 14.06
C SER A 164 -15.52 -3.15 14.39
N LEU A 165 -15.20 -2.37 13.36
CA LEU A 165 -14.51 -1.08 13.47
C LEU A 165 -15.40 0.04 12.91
N PRO A 166 -15.38 1.24 13.49
CA PRO A 166 -16.08 2.37 12.90
C PRO A 166 -15.42 2.78 11.57
N VAL A 167 -16.25 2.94 10.54
CA VAL A 167 -15.90 3.60 9.28
C VAL A 167 -16.87 4.76 9.13
N ASP A 168 -16.35 5.99 9.10
CA ASP A 168 -17.16 7.22 9.12
C ASP A 168 -18.17 7.22 10.29
N GLY A 169 -17.76 6.66 11.44
CA GLY A 169 -18.58 6.53 12.64
C GLY A 169 -19.58 5.36 12.62
N VAL A 170 -19.68 4.60 11.53
CA VAL A 170 -20.59 3.45 11.41
C VAL A 170 -19.85 2.14 11.71
N PRO A 171 -20.33 1.30 12.65
CA PRO A 171 -19.74 -0.01 12.90
C PRO A 171 -19.78 -0.89 11.65
N THR A 172 -18.61 -1.29 11.18
CA THR A 172 -18.40 -2.01 9.91
C THR A 172 -17.58 -3.28 10.19
N PRO A 173 -17.95 -4.44 9.65
CA PRO A 173 -17.18 -5.67 9.82
C PRO A 173 -15.92 -5.66 8.96
N PHE A 174 -14.81 -6.10 9.55
CA PHE A 174 -13.54 -6.36 8.88
C PHE A 174 -13.09 -7.79 9.16
N HIS A 175 -12.52 -8.44 8.15
CA HIS A 175 -11.68 -9.62 8.34
C HIS A 175 -10.40 -9.18 9.02
N TYR A 176 -10.01 -9.87 10.09
CA TYR A 176 -8.88 -9.55 10.94
C TYR A 176 -8.01 -10.78 11.17
N ARG A 177 -6.70 -10.60 11.02
CA ARG A 177 -5.68 -11.60 11.34
C ARG A 177 -4.49 -10.93 12.00
N GLU A 178 -3.91 -11.60 12.98
CA GLU A 178 -2.66 -11.20 13.64
C GLU A 178 -1.61 -12.30 13.50
N SER A 179 -0.35 -11.88 13.40
CA SER A 179 0.83 -12.73 13.27
C SER A 179 1.99 -12.15 14.08
N GLU A 180 3.12 -12.85 14.13
CA GLU A 180 4.34 -12.33 14.77
C GLU A 180 4.89 -11.04 14.11
N PHE A 181 4.51 -10.78 12.87
CA PHE A 181 4.94 -9.62 12.09
C PHE A 181 4.09 -8.38 12.35
N GLY A 182 2.85 -8.56 12.80
CA GLY A 182 1.85 -7.52 12.95
C GLY A 182 0.47 -8.05 12.60
N TRP A 183 -0.45 -7.15 12.31
CA TRP A 183 -1.83 -7.48 11.99
C TRP A 183 -2.23 -6.98 10.60
N VAL A 184 -3.28 -7.61 10.06
CA VAL A 184 -3.93 -7.25 8.79
C VAL A 184 -5.44 -7.20 9.00
N LEU A 185 -6.08 -6.23 8.36
CA LEU A 185 -7.52 -6.01 8.29
C LEU A 185 -7.95 -5.86 6.84
N ALA A 186 -9.16 -6.32 6.51
CA ALA A 186 -9.77 -6.05 5.21
C ALA A 186 -11.30 -5.98 5.31
N GLY A 187 -11.90 -4.99 4.65
CA GLY A 187 -13.34 -4.78 4.63
C GLY A 187 -13.78 -3.88 3.50
N SER A 188 -15.05 -3.51 3.50
CA SER A 188 -15.65 -2.60 2.52
C SER A 188 -16.30 -1.42 3.23
N THR A 189 -16.24 -0.25 2.60
CA THR A 189 -16.91 0.96 3.06
C THR A 189 -18.30 1.07 2.45
N GLN A 190 -19.12 1.98 2.98
CA GLN A 190 -20.45 2.26 2.41
C GLN A 190 -20.36 2.97 1.04
N GLU A 191 -19.25 3.68 0.79
CA GLU A 191 -18.94 4.33 -0.49
C GLU A 191 -18.47 3.33 -1.56
N GLY A 192 -18.45 2.05 -1.25
CA GLY A 192 -18.17 0.97 -2.18
C GLY A 192 -16.69 0.63 -2.33
N VAL A 193 -15.75 1.45 -1.87
CA VAL A 193 -14.31 1.10 -1.91
C VAL A 193 -13.97 0.03 -0.88
N HIS A 194 -12.96 -0.78 -1.19
CA HIS A 194 -12.41 -1.76 -0.25
C HIS A 194 -11.25 -1.14 0.53
N VAL A 195 -11.20 -1.42 1.83
CA VAL A 195 -10.16 -0.94 2.72
C VAL A 195 -9.40 -2.14 3.26
N GLY A 196 -8.11 -2.17 2.98
CA GLY A 196 -7.14 -3.01 3.66
C GLY A 196 -6.41 -2.17 4.70
N ALA A 197 -5.96 -2.75 5.79
CA ALA A 197 -5.04 -2.08 6.69
C ALA A 197 -4.06 -3.07 7.30
N TYR A 198 -2.86 -2.61 7.60
CA TYR A 198 -1.90 -3.41 8.33
C TYR A 198 -1.12 -2.53 9.29
N GLY A 199 -0.53 -3.13 10.32
CA GLY A 199 0.25 -2.37 11.26
C GLY A 199 1.01 -3.21 12.26
N ARG A 200 1.86 -2.52 13.00
CA ARG A 200 2.73 -3.09 14.02
C ARG A 200 2.98 -2.09 15.13
N GLY A 201 3.07 -2.58 16.37
CA GLY A 201 3.32 -1.73 17.54
C GLY A 201 2.13 -0.85 17.95
N MET A 202 1.18 -0.63 17.05
CA MET A 202 -0.17 -0.13 17.34
C MET A 202 -1.17 -1.28 17.36
N SER A 203 -2.17 -1.17 18.24
CA SER A 203 -3.27 -2.14 18.32
C SER A 203 -4.24 -1.95 17.15
N ALA A 204 -4.65 -3.03 16.50
CA ALA A 204 -5.76 -3.03 15.55
C ALA A 204 -7.11 -2.75 16.23
N TYR A 205 -7.24 -3.16 17.50
CA TYR A 205 -8.44 -2.94 18.30
C TYR A 205 -8.58 -1.45 18.62
N GLY A 206 -9.77 -0.90 18.34
CA GLY A 206 -10.12 0.49 18.63
C GLY A 206 -9.67 1.49 17.57
N LEU A 207 -9.12 1.02 16.44
CA LEU A 207 -8.94 1.89 15.27
C LEU A 207 -10.29 2.37 14.75
N GLY A 208 -10.33 3.57 14.18
CA GLY A 208 -11.44 4.04 13.38
C GLY A 208 -10.93 4.50 12.03
N PHE A 209 -11.71 4.26 10.99
CA PHE A 209 -11.41 4.72 9.64
C PHE A 209 -12.37 5.85 9.26
N ALA A 210 -11.87 6.80 8.49
CA ALA A 210 -12.69 7.85 7.92
C ALA A 210 -12.22 8.19 6.50
N MET A 211 -13.16 8.67 5.71
CA MET A 211 -12.85 9.31 4.44
C MET A 211 -11.91 10.51 4.67
N ILE A 212 -10.83 10.56 3.91
CA ILE A 212 -9.85 11.64 3.97
C ILE A 212 -10.42 12.85 3.23
N LYS A 213 -10.73 13.91 3.98
CA LYS A 213 -11.28 15.17 3.46
C LYS A 213 -10.24 15.99 2.68
N ASP A 214 -8.98 15.90 3.10
CA ASP A 214 -7.86 16.62 2.48
C ASP A 214 -6.60 15.73 2.48
N ILE A 215 -6.32 15.10 1.34
CA ILE A 215 -5.16 14.22 1.17
C ILE A 215 -3.84 14.99 1.15
N THR A 216 -3.87 16.30 0.88
CA THR A 216 -2.65 17.12 0.88
C THR A 216 -2.09 17.33 2.29
N SER A 217 -2.89 17.08 3.32
CA SER A 217 -2.45 17.10 4.73
C SER A 217 -1.46 15.97 5.09
N TYR A 218 -1.25 15.00 4.21
CA TYR A 218 -0.32 13.88 4.39
C TYR A 218 1.06 14.12 3.72
N ALA A 219 1.28 15.30 3.12
CA ALA A 219 2.47 15.60 2.30
C ALA A 219 3.38 16.69 2.88
#